data_AF-A0A9D1DNF6-F1
#
_entry.id   AF-A0A9D1DNF6-F1
#
_cell.length_a   1.000
_cell.length_b   1.000
_cell.length_c   1.000
_cell.angle_alpha   90.00
_cell.angle_beta   90.00
_cell.angle_gamma   90.00
#
_symmetry.space_group_name_H-M   'P 1'
#
loop_
_entity.id
_entity.type
_entity.pdbx_description
1 polymer ?
#
loop_
_entity_poly.entity_id
_entity_poly.type
_entity_poly.pdbx_seq_one_letter_code
_entity_poly.pdbx_strand_id
1 'polypeptide(L)'
;MAFYDSIRLEKGMYAAPGKTFTQVLEELDPSANYEGSALAGLDAYQRQLKRFGIKVGGAGSDAVEKFFQTSDSAALFPEYISRAVHQGMERANILPSIVATVTNIQSPDYRTVVSAMTGDDKELKHVGEGAQIPETTLRTQANLVHLHKRGRMLVASYEAIRFQKLDLFTVTLRQIGNYIASALVGDAVEVLLNGDGNENPATSKSLSAAPAYSDMIDLWTSLAPYQLNTILASTDMMGTLLGIAQFQDSQAGLAFQGTGKMATPLGANLFHVPELKEKTLLGLDKNCALEMVQAGDVAVDYDKLIDRQLERAAITVTAGFAKIFTDACRAVTYTVSQGTD
;
A
#
# COMPACT_ATOMS: atom_id res chain seq x y z
N MET A 1 22.83 -17.36 28.21
CA MET A 1 22.72 -18.66 27.51
C MET A 1 21.79 -18.44 26.34
N ALA A 2 22.19 -18.83 25.12
CA ALA A 2 21.44 -18.57 23.91
C ALA A 2 20.11 -19.36 23.93
N PHE A 3 18.98 -18.66 24.04
CA PHE A 3 17.65 -19.26 24.20
C PHE A 3 17.10 -19.83 22.88
N TYR A 4 17.57 -19.36 21.73
CA TYR A 4 17.01 -19.71 20.41
C TYR A 4 17.05 -21.23 20.10
N ASP A 5 18.04 -21.97 20.62
CA ASP A 5 18.21 -23.41 20.38
C ASP A 5 17.24 -24.31 21.14
N SER A 6 16.51 -23.77 22.13
CA SER A 6 15.61 -24.53 23.02
C SER A 6 14.13 -24.25 22.79
N ILE A 7 13.79 -23.32 21.90
CA ILE A 7 12.41 -22.90 21.66
C ILE A 7 11.68 -23.97 20.86
N ARG A 8 10.52 -24.39 21.37
CA ARG A 8 9.61 -25.28 20.65
C ARG A 8 8.64 -24.43 19.83
N LEU A 9 8.64 -24.65 18.52
CA LEU A 9 7.82 -23.88 17.59
C LEU A 9 6.50 -24.61 17.36
N GLU A 10 5.38 -23.95 17.65
CA GLU A 10 4.05 -24.54 17.53
C GLU A 10 3.12 -23.66 16.71
N LYS A 11 2.19 -24.28 15.97
CA LYS A 11 1.18 -23.56 15.18
C LYS A 11 0.29 -22.65 16.05
N GLY A 12 0.14 -22.97 17.35
CA GLY A 12 -0.60 -22.16 18.30
C GLY A 12 -0.03 -20.74 18.50
N MET A 13 1.24 -20.52 18.16
CA MET A 13 1.86 -19.19 18.24
C MET A 13 1.25 -18.18 17.24
N TYR A 14 0.62 -18.64 16.15
CA TYR A 14 -0.11 -17.78 15.21
C TYR A 14 -1.49 -17.33 15.73
N ALA A 15 -2.02 -17.99 16.76
CA ALA A 15 -3.31 -17.65 17.36
C ALA A 15 -3.20 -16.62 18.49
N ALA A 16 -2.00 -16.08 18.75
CA ALA A 16 -1.79 -15.05 19.75
C ALA A 16 -2.54 -13.77 19.34
N PRO A 17 -3.48 -13.27 20.16
CA PRO A 17 -4.32 -12.14 19.79
C PRO A 17 -3.47 -10.87 19.62
N GLY A 18 -3.56 -10.26 18.44
CA GLY A 18 -2.94 -8.96 18.15
C GLY A 18 -1.42 -8.96 18.03
N LYS A 19 -0.77 -10.13 17.93
CA LYS A 19 0.68 -10.24 17.75
C LYS A 19 1.03 -11.05 16.52
N THR A 20 2.04 -10.61 15.77
CA THR A 20 2.60 -11.42 14.69
C THR A 20 3.45 -12.56 15.28
N PHE A 21 3.61 -13.64 14.53
CA PHE A 21 4.43 -14.78 14.97
C PHE A 21 5.85 -14.34 15.37
N THR A 22 6.40 -13.37 14.64
CA THR A 22 7.70 -12.77 14.94
C THR A 22 7.71 -12.01 16.26
N GLN A 23 6.67 -11.23 16.57
CA GLN A 23 6.57 -10.54 17.85
C GLN A 23 6.49 -11.54 19.03
N VAL A 24 5.76 -12.65 18.86
CA VAL A 24 5.72 -13.73 19.84
C VAL A 24 7.11 -14.36 20.03
N LEU A 25 7.84 -14.58 18.93
CA LEU A 25 9.22 -15.09 19.01
C LEU A 25 10.18 -14.10 19.67
N GLU A 26 10.00 -12.80 19.42
CA GLU A 26 10.82 -11.74 19.99
C GLU A 26 10.59 -11.58 21.51
N GLU A 27 9.38 -11.85 21.99
CA GLU A 27 9.08 -11.92 23.44
C GLU A 27 9.74 -13.13 24.11
N LEU A 28 9.77 -14.26 23.43
CA LEU A 28 10.41 -15.48 23.94
C LEU A 28 11.94 -15.41 23.86
N ASP A 29 12.47 -14.72 22.86
CA ASP A 29 13.91 -14.63 22.58
C ASP A 29 14.31 -13.23 22.11
N PRO A 30 14.42 -12.26 23.04
CA PRO A 30 14.72 -10.86 22.70
C PRO A 30 16.04 -10.69 21.96
N SER A 31 16.04 -9.93 20.85
CA SER A 31 17.23 -9.64 20.04
C SER A 31 18.30 -8.88 20.83
N ALA A 32 17.91 -8.11 21.86
CA ALA A 32 18.82 -7.41 22.76
C ALA A 32 19.83 -8.37 23.44
N ASN A 33 19.45 -9.64 23.64
CA ASN A 33 20.33 -10.64 24.26
C ASN A 33 21.49 -11.09 23.34
N TYR A 34 21.48 -10.68 22.07
CA TYR A 34 22.45 -11.11 21.06
C TYR A 34 23.33 -9.96 20.55
N GLU A 35 23.21 -8.76 21.12
CA GLU A 35 24.10 -7.64 20.83
C GLU A 35 25.57 -8.02 21.11
N GLY A 36 26.46 -7.78 20.14
CA GLY A 36 27.88 -8.16 20.21
C GLY A 36 28.19 -9.63 19.90
N SER A 37 27.18 -10.46 19.57
CA SER A 37 27.38 -11.85 19.13
C SER A 37 27.43 -11.99 17.61
N ALA A 38 27.81 -13.17 17.10
CA ALA A 38 27.72 -13.51 15.67
C ALA A 38 26.27 -13.62 15.14
N LEU A 39 25.28 -13.40 16.01
CA LEU A 39 23.85 -13.34 15.70
C LEU A 39 23.28 -11.92 15.87
N ALA A 40 24.12 -10.92 16.17
CA ALA A 40 23.71 -9.52 16.21
C ALA A 40 23.19 -9.07 14.83
N GLY A 41 22.02 -8.43 14.82
CA GLY A 41 21.36 -7.97 13.60
C GLY A 41 20.42 -8.98 12.92
N LEU A 42 20.27 -10.19 13.48
CA LEU A 42 19.26 -11.15 13.06
C LEU A 42 18.03 -11.10 13.98
N ASP A 43 16.86 -10.94 13.37
CA ASP A 43 15.56 -11.04 14.02
C ASP A 43 15.29 -12.47 14.55
N ALA A 44 14.43 -12.64 15.56
CA ALA A 44 14.13 -13.93 16.19
C ALA A 44 13.77 -15.02 15.18
N TYR A 45 12.98 -14.67 14.16
CA TYR A 45 12.65 -15.59 13.08
C TYR A 45 13.87 -16.01 12.24
N GLN A 46 14.76 -15.06 11.92
CA GLN A 46 15.96 -15.35 11.14
C GLN A 46 16.96 -16.22 11.93
N ARG A 47 17.00 -16.04 13.26
CA ARG A 47 17.75 -16.91 14.18
C ARG A 47 17.20 -18.35 14.12
N GLN A 48 15.88 -18.53 14.11
CA GLN A 48 15.27 -19.85 13.92
C GLN A 48 15.56 -20.46 12.55
N LEU A 49 15.53 -19.68 11.46
CA LEU A 49 15.95 -20.19 10.14
C LEU A 49 17.41 -20.67 10.14
N LYS A 50 18.31 -19.95 10.83
CA LYS A 50 19.72 -20.32 10.95
C LYS A 50 19.91 -21.59 11.79
N ARG A 51 19.11 -21.77 12.85
CA ARG A 51 19.08 -23.00 13.68
C ARG A 51 18.76 -24.24 12.85
N PHE A 52 17.76 -24.17 11.98
CA PHE A 52 17.39 -25.26 11.07
C PHE A 52 18.21 -25.28 9.77
N GLY A 53 19.18 -24.36 9.63
CA GLY A 53 20.04 -24.26 8.45
C GLY A 53 19.31 -23.93 7.15
N ILE A 54 18.13 -23.31 7.22
CA ILE A 54 17.28 -23.01 6.05
C ILE A 54 17.76 -21.71 5.40
N LYS A 55 18.18 -21.81 4.14
CA LYS A 55 18.62 -20.69 3.31
C LYS A 55 17.52 -20.31 2.32
N VAL A 56 16.85 -19.20 2.63
CA VAL A 56 15.70 -18.70 1.85
C VAL A 56 16.07 -17.91 0.59
N GLY A 57 17.35 -17.57 0.38
CA GLY A 57 17.77 -16.80 -0.79
C GLY A 57 19.26 -16.92 -1.12
N GLY A 58 19.62 -16.51 -2.34
CA GLY A 58 20.99 -16.55 -2.88
C GLY A 58 21.30 -17.84 -3.65
N ALA A 59 22.51 -17.94 -4.21
CA ALA A 59 22.92 -19.06 -5.08
C ALA A 59 22.83 -20.45 -4.40
N GLY A 60 22.89 -20.49 -3.07
CA GLY A 60 22.71 -21.68 -2.25
C GLY A 60 21.34 -21.81 -1.59
N SER A 61 20.27 -21.25 -2.20
CA SER A 61 18.91 -21.37 -1.68
C SER A 61 18.48 -22.83 -1.59
N ASP A 62 17.89 -23.21 -0.47
CA ASP A 62 17.36 -24.56 -0.26
C ASP A 62 16.03 -24.77 -1.01
N ALA A 63 15.60 -26.03 -1.10
CA ALA A 63 14.26 -26.38 -1.56
C ALA A 63 13.23 -26.19 -0.45
N VAL A 64 11.96 -26.00 -0.83
CA VAL A 64 10.84 -25.83 0.13
C VAL A 64 10.74 -27.00 1.11
N GLU A 65 11.08 -28.22 0.66
CA GLU A 65 11.15 -29.43 1.51
C GLU A 65 11.86 -29.22 2.84
N LYS A 66 12.88 -28.37 2.90
CA LYS A 66 13.68 -28.18 4.10
C LYS A 66 12.86 -27.63 5.28
N PHE A 67 11.78 -26.89 5.02
CA PHE A 67 10.84 -26.48 6.05
C PHE A 67 10.07 -27.65 6.67
N PHE A 68 9.90 -28.75 5.94
CA PHE A 68 9.06 -29.89 6.34
C PHE A 68 9.86 -31.09 6.86
N GLN A 69 11.17 -30.93 7.09
CA GLN A 69 12.00 -31.99 7.67
C GLN A 69 11.65 -32.28 9.14
N THR A 70 11.22 -31.26 9.89
CA THR A 70 10.81 -31.40 11.29
C THR A 70 9.47 -30.71 11.55
N SER A 71 8.76 -31.12 12.61
CA SER A 71 7.53 -30.45 13.06
C SER A 71 7.77 -28.97 13.37
N ASP A 72 8.90 -28.67 13.98
CA ASP A 72 9.23 -27.34 14.50
C ASP A 72 9.60 -26.39 13.34
N SER A 73 10.34 -26.88 12.34
CA SER A 73 10.64 -26.09 11.14
C SER A 73 9.38 -25.82 10.29
N ALA A 74 8.39 -26.72 10.29
CA ALA A 74 7.17 -26.55 9.51
C ALA A 74 6.31 -25.39 10.05
N ALA A 75 6.44 -25.07 11.34
CA ALA A 75 5.78 -23.92 11.94
C ALA A 75 6.34 -22.57 11.43
N LEU A 76 7.53 -22.53 10.82
CA LEU A 76 8.12 -21.31 10.25
C LEU A 76 7.59 -20.97 8.85
N PHE A 77 6.99 -21.94 8.15
CA PHE A 77 6.62 -21.78 6.74
C PHE A 77 5.51 -20.74 6.49
N PRO A 78 4.44 -20.63 7.30
CA PRO A 78 3.44 -19.58 7.12
C PRO A 78 4.02 -18.16 7.29
N GLU A 79 4.91 -17.96 8.28
CA GLU A 79 5.60 -16.69 8.49
C GLU A 79 6.55 -16.35 7.32
N TYR A 80 7.23 -17.35 6.76
CA TYR A 80 8.01 -17.17 5.53
C TYR A 80 7.16 -16.61 4.39
N ILE A 81 5.96 -17.18 4.17
CA ILE A 81 5.02 -16.71 3.14
C ILE A 81 4.59 -15.27 3.42
N SER A 82 4.16 -14.99 4.66
CA SER A 82 3.75 -13.65 5.10
C SER A 82 4.82 -12.60 4.82
N ARG A 83 6.07 -12.87 5.20
CA ARG A 83 7.22 -11.98 4.98
C ARG A 83 7.53 -11.76 3.51
N ALA A 84 7.52 -12.81 2.69
CA ALA A 84 7.79 -12.71 1.27
C ALA A 84 6.74 -11.85 0.56
N VAL A 85 5.47 -12.02 0.95
CA VAL A 85 4.35 -11.24 0.41
C VAL A 85 4.40 -9.80 0.89
N HIS A 86 4.65 -9.57 2.19
CA HIS A 86 4.78 -8.22 2.74
C HIS A 86 5.94 -7.45 2.09
N GLN A 87 7.08 -8.11 1.86
CA GLN A 87 8.17 -7.52 1.08
C GLN A 87 7.77 -7.18 -0.35
N GLY A 88 6.91 -8.00 -0.97
CA GLY A 88 6.33 -7.71 -2.28
C GLY A 88 5.41 -6.49 -2.28
N MET A 89 4.56 -6.38 -1.25
CA MET A 89 3.68 -5.24 -1.04
C MET A 89 4.49 -3.95 -0.84
N GLU A 90 5.44 -3.94 0.08
CA GLU A 90 6.28 -2.77 0.39
C GLU A 90 7.07 -2.25 -0.81
N ARG A 91 7.55 -3.14 -1.68
CA ARG A 91 8.26 -2.74 -2.90
C ARG A 91 7.39 -1.98 -3.90
N ALA A 92 6.09 -2.27 -3.93
CA ALA A 92 5.12 -1.66 -4.83
C ALA A 92 4.25 -0.62 -4.12
N ASN A 93 4.50 -0.34 -2.84
CA ASN A 93 3.59 0.43 -2.01
C ASN A 93 3.69 1.93 -2.32
N ILE A 94 2.78 2.43 -3.16
CA ILE A 94 2.62 3.87 -3.42
C ILE A 94 1.60 4.53 -2.48
N LEU A 95 0.83 3.75 -1.70
CA LEU A 95 -0.24 4.26 -0.83
C LEU A 95 0.25 5.32 0.17
N PRO A 96 1.44 5.22 0.80
CA PRO A 96 1.94 6.27 1.70
C PRO A 96 2.16 7.63 1.02
N SER A 97 2.24 7.66 -0.31
CA SER A 97 2.34 8.90 -1.08
C SER A 97 0.97 9.46 -1.49
N ILE A 98 -0.12 8.69 -1.31
CA ILE A 98 -1.48 9.06 -1.69
C ILE A 98 -2.34 9.37 -0.46
N VAL A 99 -2.10 8.65 0.64
CA VAL A 99 -2.89 8.66 1.87
C VAL A 99 -2.30 9.65 2.88
N ALA A 100 -3.17 10.40 3.56
CA ALA A 100 -2.82 11.33 4.63
C ALA A 100 -2.55 10.60 5.96
N THR A 101 -3.45 9.70 6.32
CA THR A 101 -3.42 8.96 7.58
C THR A 101 -3.92 7.53 7.40
N VAL A 102 -3.32 6.61 8.15
CA VAL A 102 -3.72 5.20 8.21
C VAL A 102 -4.34 4.95 9.59
N THR A 103 -5.61 4.56 9.61
CA THR A 103 -6.35 4.26 10.83
C THR A 103 -6.56 2.76 10.94
N ASN A 104 -5.97 2.16 11.98
CA ASN A 104 -6.14 0.74 12.29
C ASN A 104 -7.38 0.54 13.16
N ILE A 105 -8.30 -0.30 12.71
CA ILE A 105 -9.55 -0.59 13.41
C ILE A 105 -9.63 -2.07 13.81
N GLN A 106 -10.32 -2.32 14.92
CA GLN A 106 -10.70 -3.68 15.37
C GLN A 106 -12.22 -3.92 15.27
N SER A 107 -12.94 -2.96 14.71
CA SER A 107 -14.40 -2.99 14.51
C SER A 107 -14.70 -3.21 13.03
N PRO A 108 -15.80 -3.90 12.66
CA PRO A 108 -16.26 -3.96 11.28
C PRO A 108 -16.76 -2.60 10.77
N ASP A 109 -17.18 -1.72 11.69
CA ASP A 109 -17.79 -0.44 11.39
C ASP A 109 -16.82 0.70 11.72
N TYR A 110 -16.57 1.56 10.74
CA TYR A 110 -15.80 2.80 10.91
C TYR A 110 -16.45 3.96 10.18
N ARG A 111 -16.46 5.13 10.83
CA ARG A 111 -16.91 6.40 10.26
C ARG A 111 -15.78 7.39 10.40
N THR A 112 -15.38 7.98 9.28
CA THR A 112 -14.35 9.01 9.30
C THR A 112 -14.90 10.32 9.89
N VAL A 113 -13.99 11.15 10.40
CA VAL A 113 -14.29 12.48 10.91
C VAL A 113 -14.05 13.48 9.78
N VAL A 114 -15.07 14.28 9.48
CA VAL A 114 -14.96 15.38 8.52
C VAL A 114 -15.17 16.70 9.25
N SER A 115 -14.35 17.67 8.87
CA SER A 115 -14.62 19.06 9.21
C SER A 115 -15.55 19.64 8.16
N ALA A 116 -16.80 19.90 8.53
CA ALA A 116 -17.74 20.62 7.67
C ALA A 116 -17.42 22.11 7.75
N MET A 117 -16.32 22.53 7.11
CA MET A 117 -15.96 23.96 7.04
C MET A 117 -16.65 24.60 5.84
N THR A 118 -17.59 25.52 6.10
CA THR A 118 -18.10 26.43 5.08
C THR A 118 -17.07 27.55 4.82
N GLY A 119 -17.09 28.18 3.64
CA GLY A 119 -16.07 29.16 3.22
C GLY A 119 -15.80 30.29 4.22
N ASP A 120 -16.83 30.73 4.94
CA ASP A 120 -16.72 31.74 6.01
C ASP A 120 -16.05 31.22 7.30
N ASP A 121 -16.07 29.90 7.55
CA ASP A 121 -15.44 29.26 8.71
C ASP A 121 -13.95 28.95 8.47
N LYS A 122 -13.53 28.88 7.20
CA LYS A 122 -12.12 28.73 6.82
C LYS A 122 -11.33 30.03 6.98
N GLU A 123 -12.00 31.18 6.94
CA GLU A 123 -11.38 32.49 7.14
C GLU A 123 -11.20 32.79 8.63
N LEU A 124 -9.93 32.78 9.09
CA LEU A 124 -9.57 33.19 10.44
C LEU A 124 -9.72 34.71 10.58
N LYS A 125 -10.92 35.17 10.91
CA LYS A 125 -11.23 36.60 11.11
C LYS A 125 -10.49 37.14 12.34
N HIS A 126 -10.00 38.38 12.25
CA HIS A 126 -9.38 39.07 13.39
C HIS A 126 -10.43 39.30 14.48
N VAL A 127 -10.19 38.73 15.67
CA VAL A 127 -11.11 38.81 16.80
C VAL A 127 -10.66 39.95 17.71
N GLY A 128 -11.50 40.98 17.87
CA GLY A 128 -11.26 42.05 18.83
C GLY A 128 -11.38 41.58 20.29
N GLU A 129 -10.81 42.32 21.22
CA GLU A 129 -10.86 42.00 22.65
C GLU A 129 -12.32 41.88 23.14
N GLY A 130 -12.72 40.70 23.61
CA GLY A 130 -14.08 40.39 24.08
C GLY A 130 -15.05 39.80 23.05
N ALA A 131 -14.64 39.64 21.79
CA ALA A 131 -15.48 38.99 20.77
C ALA A 131 -15.35 37.45 20.81
N GLN A 132 -16.42 36.76 20.43
CA GLN A 132 -16.45 35.29 20.35
C GLN A 132 -15.56 34.80 19.21
N ILE A 133 -14.67 33.85 19.51
CA ILE A 133 -13.78 33.21 18.52
C ILE A 133 -14.63 32.29 17.64
N PRO A 134 -14.43 32.27 16.30
CA PRO A 134 -15.13 31.34 15.41
C PRO A 134 -14.95 29.89 15.86
N GLU A 135 -16.05 29.14 15.93
CA GLU A 135 -16.05 27.73 16.33
C GLU A 135 -15.99 26.83 15.10
N THR A 136 -15.09 25.85 15.10
CA THR A 136 -15.06 24.80 14.06
C THR A 136 -15.69 23.53 14.60
N THR A 137 -16.79 23.07 13.98
CA THR A 137 -17.43 21.81 14.38
C THR A 137 -16.88 20.62 13.59
N LEU A 138 -16.26 19.67 14.29
CA LEU A 138 -15.90 18.36 13.73
C LEU A 138 -17.10 17.42 13.89
N ARG A 139 -17.49 16.74 12.81
CA ARG A 139 -18.60 15.76 12.83
C ARG A 139 -18.12 14.44 12.25
N THR A 140 -18.65 13.34 12.75
CA THR A 140 -18.51 12.04 12.10
C THR A 140 -19.38 12.03 10.84
N GLN A 141 -18.90 11.41 9.77
CA GLN A 141 -19.70 11.23 8.57
C GLN A 141 -20.93 10.37 8.84
N ALA A 142 -21.98 10.59 8.03
CA ALA A 142 -23.20 9.79 8.10
C ALA A 142 -22.98 8.37 7.55
N ASN A 143 -22.22 8.24 6.45
CA ASN A 143 -21.97 6.96 5.81
C ASN A 143 -20.76 6.24 6.41
N LEU A 144 -20.81 4.93 6.29
CA LEU A 144 -19.81 4.01 6.79
C LEU A 144 -18.73 3.81 5.72
N VAL A 145 -17.47 3.75 6.13
CA VAL A 145 -16.37 3.41 5.21
C VAL A 145 -16.47 1.93 4.88
N HIS A 146 -16.75 1.61 3.62
CA HIS A 146 -16.82 0.22 3.18
C HIS A 146 -15.43 -0.40 3.11
N LEU A 147 -15.23 -1.46 3.89
CA LEU A 147 -13.99 -2.23 3.89
C LEU A 147 -14.09 -3.36 2.86
N HIS A 148 -13.13 -3.44 1.96
CA HIS A 148 -13.02 -4.49 0.97
C HIS A 148 -11.92 -5.47 1.37
N LYS A 149 -12.26 -6.77 1.37
CA LYS A 149 -11.29 -7.84 1.58
C LYS A 149 -10.66 -8.22 0.25
N ARG A 150 -9.38 -7.86 0.06
CA ARG A 150 -8.56 -8.22 -1.10
C ARG A 150 -7.64 -9.36 -0.72
N GLY A 151 -7.49 -10.36 -1.58
CA GLY A 151 -6.62 -11.48 -1.27
C GLY A 151 -6.51 -12.49 -2.40
N ARG A 152 -5.58 -13.42 -2.22
CA ARG A 152 -5.34 -14.50 -3.18
C ARG A 152 -5.08 -15.81 -2.45
N MET A 153 -5.71 -16.86 -2.93
CA MET A 153 -5.47 -18.22 -2.46
C MET A 153 -4.43 -18.89 -3.34
N LEU A 154 -3.35 -19.33 -2.73
CA LEU A 154 -2.37 -20.21 -3.34
C LEU A 154 -2.84 -21.64 -3.16
N VAL A 155 -3.03 -22.34 -4.27
CA VAL A 155 -3.36 -23.77 -4.29
C VAL A 155 -2.34 -24.45 -5.15
N ALA A 156 -1.58 -25.36 -4.57
CA ALA A 156 -0.66 -26.21 -5.30
C ALA A 156 -0.51 -27.57 -4.61
N SER A 157 -0.15 -28.58 -5.40
CA SER A 157 0.14 -29.90 -4.85
C SER A 157 1.45 -29.85 -4.07
N TYR A 158 1.49 -30.63 -2.99
CA TYR A 158 2.67 -30.74 -2.15
C TYR A 158 3.92 -31.14 -2.96
N GLU A 159 3.76 -32.09 -3.88
CA GLU A 159 4.85 -32.55 -4.77
C GLU A 159 5.38 -31.45 -5.69
N ALA A 160 4.50 -30.56 -6.16
CA ALA A 160 4.89 -29.48 -7.09
C ALA A 160 5.70 -28.39 -6.40
N ILE A 161 5.47 -28.11 -5.12
CA ILE A 161 6.18 -27.06 -4.36
C ILE A 161 7.43 -27.62 -3.69
N ARG A 162 7.39 -28.85 -3.16
CA ARG A 162 8.44 -29.44 -2.31
C ARG A 162 9.85 -29.30 -2.90
N PHE A 163 10.00 -29.58 -4.20
CA PHE A 163 11.29 -29.59 -4.87
C PHE A 163 11.66 -28.25 -5.53
N GLN A 164 10.81 -27.23 -5.42
CA GLN A 164 11.13 -25.91 -5.94
C GLN A 164 12.12 -25.21 -5.03
N LYS A 165 13.03 -24.45 -5.65
CA LYS A 165 13.93 -23.57 -4.91
C LYS A 165 13.12 -22.47 -4.25
N LEU A 166 13.47 -22.17 -2.99
CA LEU A 166 12.85 -21.09 -2.22
C LEU A 166 12.99 -19.74 -2.91
N ASP A 167 14.07 -19.49 -3.65
CA ASP A 167 14.26 -18.22 -4.33
C ASP A 167 13.20 -17.96 -5.42
N LEU A 168 12.94 -18.95 -6.29
CA LEU A 168 11.90 -18.86 -7.32
C LEU A 168 10.51 -18.71 -6.68
N PHE A 169 10.26 -19.47 -5.62
CA PHE A 169 9.00 -19.38 -4.88
C PHE A 169 8.84 -18.01 -4.19
N THR A 170 9.93 -17.42 -3.69
CA THR A 170 9.90 -16.06 -3.12
C THR A 170 9.51 -15.03 -4.17
N VAL A 171 9.98 -15.18 -5.41
CA VAL A 171 9.63 -14.26 -6.50
C VAL A 171 8.13 -14.29 -6.79
N THR A 172 7.51 -15.47 -6.84
CA THR A 172 6.06 -15.58 -7.07
C THR A 172 5.25 -15.01 -5.91
N LEU A 173 5.68 -15.24 -4.67
CA LEU A 173 5.05 -14.66 -3.47
C LEU A 173 5.16 -13.13 -3.44
N ARG A 174 6.33 -12.58 -3.78
CA ARG A 174 6.52 -11.12 -3.91
C ARG A 174 5.60 -10.53 -4.98
N GLN A 175 5.44 -11.23 -6.11
CA GLN A 175 4.54 -10.79 -7.17
C GLN A 175 3.07 -10.82 -6.73
N ILE A 176 2.66 -11.77 -5.87
CA ILE A 176 1.33 -11.76 -5.26
C ILE A 176 1.15 -10.55 -4.35
N GLY A 177 2.15 -10.22 -3.55
CA GLY A 177 2.16 -8.99 -2.75
C GLY A 177 2.01 -7.73 -3.59
N ASN A 178 2.72 -7.66 -4.73
CA ASN A 178 2.58 -6.58 -5.70
C ASN A 178 1.14 -6.46 -6.20
N TYR A 179 0.50 -7.55 -6.62
CA TYR A 179 -0.89 -7.52 -7.06
C TYR A 179 -1.88 -7.07 -5.96
N ILE A 180 -1.63 -7.42 -4.70
CA ILE A 180 -2.45 -6.95 -3.58
C ILE A 180 -2.28 -5.44 -3.40
N ALA A 181 -1.05 -4.93 -3.42
CA ALA A 181 -0.77 -3.49 -3.32
C ALA A 181 -1.41 -2.71 -4.47
N SER A 182 -1.25 -3.18 -5.71
CA SER A 182 -1.92 -2.63 -6.90
C SER A 182 -3.45 -2.58 -6.77
N ALA A 183 -4.06 -3.65 -6.26
CA ALA A 183 -5.50 -3.68 -6.06
C ALA A 183 -5.97 -2.66 -5.01
N LEU A 184 -5.23 -2.48 -3.92
CA LEU A 184 -5.51 -1.46 -2.90
C LEU A 184 -5.38 -0.04 -3.47
N VAL A 185 -4.40 0.19 -4.35
CA VAL A 185 -4.27 1.47 -5.07
C VAL A 185 -5.46 1.71 -5.99
N GLY A 186 -5.92 0.67 -6.69
CA GLY A 186 -7.13 0.73 -7.50
C GLY A 186 -8.36 1.14 -6.68
N ASP A 187 -8.54 0.53 -5.50
CA ASP A 187 -9.61 0.88 -4.56
C ASP A 187 -9.52 2.34 -4.09
N ALA A 188 -8.32 2.83 -3.77
CA ALA A 188 -8.10 4.22 -3.39
C ALA A 188 -8.43 5.19 -4.53
N VAL A 189 -8.01 4.87 -5.75
CA VAL A 189 -8.28 5.67 -6.96
C VAL A 189 -9.77 5.71 -7.30
N GLU A 190 -10.46 4.58 -7.16
CA GLU A 190 -11.90 4.49 -7.37
C GLU A 190 -12.66 5.39 -6.40
N VAL A 191 -12.29 5.36 -5.12
CA VAL A 191 -12.85 6.26 -4.10
C VAL A 191 -12.53 7.73 -4.41
N LEU A 192 -11.32 8.05 -4.89
CA LEU A 192 -10.98 9.41 -5.28
C LEU A 192 -11.87 9.92 -6.42
N LEU A 193 -12.08 9.10 -7.46
CA LEU A 193 -12.85 9.45 -8.65
C LEU A 193 -14.36 9.48 -8.39
N ASN A 194 -14.92 8.39 -7.86
CA ASN A 194 -16.36 8.18 -7.74
C ASN A 194 -16.93 8.65 -6.40
N GLY A 195 -16.06 8.91 -5.41
CA GLY A 195 -16.44 9.24 -4.05
C GLY A 195 -16.59 8.00 -3.15
N ASP A 196 -16.70 8.24 -1.85
CA ASP A 196 -16.87 7.21 -0.80
C ASP A 196 -18.35 6.95 -0.45
N GLY A 197 -19.27 7.40 -1.31
CA GLY A 197 -20.71 7.29 -1.11
C GLY A 197 -21.35 8.51 -0.42
N ASN A 198 -20.58 9.54 -0.04
CA ASN A 198 -21.09 10.80 0.52
C ASN A 198 -21.22 11.93 -0.52
N GLU A 199 -21.56 11.61 -1.77
CA GLU A 199 -21.67 12.60 -2.87
C GLU A 199 -20.40 13.48 -3.05
N ASN A 200 -19.21 12.86 -2.87
CA ASN A 200 -17.92 13.54 -2.90
C ASN A 200 -16.97 13.10 -4.05
N PRO A 201 -17.44 12.91 -5.30
CA PRO A 201 -16.55 12.57 -6.41
C PRO A 201 -15.53 13.70 -6.63
N ALA A 202 -14.34 13.34 -7.14
CA ALA A 202 -13.37 14.35 -7.53
C ALA A 202 -13.96 15.24 -8.64
N THR A 203 -13.79 16.56 -8.53
CA THR A 203 -14.19 17.45 -9.60
C THR A 203 -13.35 17.16 -10.83
N SER A 204 -14.00 16.74 -11.91
CA SER A 204 -13.36 16.39 -13.17
C SER A 204 -13.41 17.54 -14.17
N LYS A 205 -12.26 17.92 -14.73
CA LYS A 205 -12.15 18.81 -15.89
C LYS A 205 -11.95 17.93 -17.13
N SER A 206 -12.92 17.93 -18.04
CA SER A 206 -12.82 17.23 -19.32
C SER A 206 -12.19 18.12 -20.39
N LEU A 207 -11.07 17.69 -20.96
CA LEU A 207 -10.37 18.35 -22.06
C LEU A 207 -10.74 17.69 -23.40
N SER A 208 -10.82 18.47 -24.47
CA SER A 208 -11.12 17.99 -25.83
C SER A 208 -9.87 17.52 -26.61
N ALA A 209 -8.68 17.80 -26.09
CA ALA A 209 -7.40 17.44 -26.69
C ALA A 209 -6.42 16.93 -25.62
N ALA A 210 -5.24 16.45 -26.06
CA ALA A 210 -4.16 16.07 -25.16
C ALA A 210 -3.78 17.26 -24.24
N PRO A 211 -3.47 17.00 -22.96
CA PRO A 211 -3.22 18.06 -21.99
C PRO A 211 -2.00 18.89 -22.38
N ALA A 212 -2.16 20.21 -22.38
CA ALA A 212 -1.06 21.16 -22.54
C ALA A 212 -0.46 21.53 -21.19
N TYR A 213 0.71 22.18 -21.21
CA TYR A 213 1.35 22.68 -19.99
C TYR A 213 0.46 23.69 -19.23
N SER A 214 -0.36 24.46 -19.95
CA SER A 214 -1.35 25.37 -19.35
C SER A 214 -2.41 24.62 -18.53
N ASP A 215 -2.85 23.44 -18.97
CA ASP A 215 -3.84 22.64 -18.24
C ASP A 215 -3.29 22.10 -16.92
N MET A 216 -1.97 21.85 -16.86
CA MET A 216 -1.29 21.47 -15.62
C MET A 216 -1.19 22.64 -14.64
N ILE A 217 -0.99 23.87 -15.14
CA ILE A 217 -1.03 25.09 -14.32
C ILE A 217 -2.47 25.33 -13.83
N ASP A 218 -3.46 25.13 -14.68
CA ASP A 218 -4.88 25.24 -14.29
C ASP A 218 -5.22 24.21 -13.20
N LEU A 219 -4.71 22.98 -13.32
CA LEU A 219 -4.86 21.97 -12.29
C LEU A 219 -4.21 22.43 -10.97
N TRP A 220 -2.99 22.95 -11.03
CA TRP A 220 -2.27 23.46 -9.87
C TRP A 220 -3.00 24.63 -9.20
N THR A 221 -3.52 25.58 -9.97
CA THR A 221 -4.28 26.72 -9.44
C THR A 221 -5.65 26.32 -8.89
N SER A 222 -6.32 25.34 -9.50
CA SER A 222 -7.63 24.84 -9.05
C SER A 222 -7.60 24.10 -7.71
N LEU A 223 -6.39 23.72 -7.27
CA LEU A 223 -6.17 23.04 -5.99
C LEU A 223 -5.95 24.02 -4.83
N ALA A 224 -5.72 25.32 -5.08
CA ALA A 224 -5.59 26.31 -4.02
C ALA A 224 -6.86 26.32 -3.15
N PRO A 225 -6.77 26.24 -1.80
CA PRO A 225 -5.60 26.49 -0.93
C PRO A 225 -4.67 25.28 -0.65
N TYR A 226 -4.94 24.10 -1.20
CA TYR A 226 -4.15 22.88 -1.00
C TYR A 226 -2.93 22.80 -1.94
N GLN A 227 -1.95 21.98 -1.58
CA GLN A 227 -0.70 21.85 -2.34
C GLN A 227 -0.73 20.62 -3.24
N LEU A 228 -0.53 20.82 -4.55
CA LEU A 228 -0.38 19.72 -5.50
C LEU A 228 0.97 19.02 -5.25
N ASN A 229 0.95 17.91 -4.52
CA ASN A 229 2.17 17.16 -4.18
C ASN A 229 2.26 15.81 -4.87
N THR A 230 1.13 15.27 -5.34
CA THR A 230 1.05 13.93 -5.93
C THR A 230 0.16 13.96 -7.15
N ILE A 231 0.66 13.40 -8.24
CA ILE A 231 -0.09 13.23 -9.47
C ILE A 231 -0.11 11.75 -9.82
N LEU A 232 -1.29 11.20 -10.04
CA LEU A 232 -1.48 9.83 -10.53
C LEU A 232 -1.90 9.90 -11.99
N ALA A 233 -1.18 9.19 -12.86
CA ALA A 233 -1.46 9.16 -14.28
C ALA A 233 -1.64 7.73 -14.80
N SER A 234 -2.61 7.56 -15.70
CA SER A 234 -2.75 6.33 -16.47
C SER A 234 -1.57 6.15 -17.44
N THR A 235 -1.35 4.93 -17.95
CA THR A 235 -0.23 4.62 -18.86
C THR A 235 -0.17 5.56 -20.07
N ASP A 236 -1.31 5.80 -20.73
CA ASP A 236 -1.37 6.66 -21.93
C ASP A 236 -1.13 8.14 -21.60
N MET A 237 -1.70 8.57 -20.47
CA MET A 237 -1.54 9.93 -19.96
C MET A 237 -0.07 10.19 -19.59
N MET A 238 0.59 9.21 -18.98
CA MET A 238 2.00 9.27 -18.64
C MET A 238 2.87 9.49 -19.87
N GLY A 239 2.64 8.71 -20.93
CA GLY A 239 3.37 8.89 -22.20
C GLY A 239 3.13 10.26 -22.83
N THR A 240 1.89 10.74 -22.79
CA THR A 240 1.52 12.06 -23.32
C THR A 240 2.15 13.20 -22.51
N LEU A 241 2.16 13.09 -21.18
CA LEU A 241 2.73 14.09 -20.26
C LEU A 241 4.25 14.18 -20.42
N LEU A 242 4.95 13.04 -20.51
CA LEU A 242 6.40 13.01 -20.78
C LEU A 242 6.74 13.51 -22.19
N GLY A 243 5.78 13.51 -23.11
CA GLY A 243 5.90 14.05 -24.46
C GLY A 243 5.88 15.59 -24.53
N ILE A 244 5.50 16.29 -23.46
CA ILE A 244 5.40 17.75 -23.45
C ILE A 244 6.81 18.37 -23.46
N ALA A 245 7.08 19.25 -24.42
CA ALA A 245 8.39 19.86 -24.62
C ALA A 245 8.96 20.55 -23.37
N GLN A 246 8.09 21.12 -22.52
CA GLN A 246 8.48 21.76 -21.26
C GLN A 246 8.94 20.78 -20.18
N PHE A 247 8.59 19.50 -20.28
CA PHE A 247 9.08 18.43 -19.38
C PHE A 247 10.28 17.67 -19.96
N GLN A 248 10.63 17.91 -21.23
CA GLN A 248 11.80 17.35 -21.91
C GLN A 248 13.03 18.23 -21.72
N ASP A 249 13.38 18.55 -20.46
CA ASP A 249 14.62 19.25 -20.17
C ASP A 249 15.81 18.27 -20.10
N SER A 250 16.96 18.69 -20.62
CA SER A 250 18.26 18.04 -20.43
C SER A 250 18.57 17.71 -18.96
N GLN A 251 18.18 18.58 -18.02
CA GLN A 251 18.35 18.35 -16.58
C GLN A 251 17.39 17.29 -16.03
N ALA A 252 16.14 17.27 -16.53
CA ALA A 252 15.18 16.21 -16.24
C ALA A 252 15.66 14.85 -16.76
N GLY A 253 16.27 14.83 -17.95
CA GLY A 253 16.92 13.64 -18.51
C GLY A 253 18.09 13.15 -17.66
N LEU A 254 18.94 14.05 -17.15
CA LEU A 254 20.05 13.72 -16.25
C LEU A 254 19.55 13.15 -14.91
N ALA A 255 18.52 13.76 -14.31
CA ALA A 255 17.91 13.27 -13.08
C ALA A 255 17.27 11.88 -13.27
N PHE A 256 16.60 11.65 -14.40
CA PHE A 256 16.03 10.35 -14.74
C PHE A 256 17.11 9.28 -14.94
N GLN A 257 18.21 9.60 -15.65
CA GLN A 257 19.33 8.67 -15.83
C GLN A 257 20.07 8.37 -14.51
N GLY A 258 20.19 9.36 -13.62
CA GLY A 258 20.89 9.21 -12.34
C GLY A 258 20.07 8.55 -11.23
N THR A 259 18.77 8.80 -11.17
CA THR A 259 17.91 8.35 -10.05
C THR A 259 16.85 7.32 -10.45
N GLY A 260 16.62 7.13 -11.76
CA GLY A 260 15.52 6.29 -12.28
C GLY A 260 14.12 6.85 -12.00
N LYS A 261 14.00 8.00 -11.34
CA LYS A 261 12.72 8.66 -11.04
C LYS A 261 12.40 9.67 -12.13
N MET A 262 11.15 9.69 -12.56
CA MET A 262 10.68 10.60 -13.61
C MET A 262 10.71 12.05 -13.13
N ALA A 263 10.83 12.99 -14.06
CA ALA A 263 10.77 14.41 -13.78
C ALA A 263 9.45 14.74 -13.07
N THR A 264 9.52 15.49 -11.97
CA THR A 264 8.35 15.89 -11.17
C THR A 264 7.70 17.12 -11.80
N PRO A 265 6.56 17.00 -12.51
CA PRO A 265 5.90 18.16 -13.07
C PRO A 265 5.43 19.06 -11.91
N LEU A 266 5.84 20.34 -11.95
CA LEU A 266 5.45 21.36 -10.96
C LEU A 266 5.82 21.01 -9.50
N GLY A 267 6.84 20.15 -9.29
CA GLY A 267 7.26 19.74 -7.94
C GLY A 267 6.40 18.65 -7.30
N ALA A 268 5.42 18.11 -8.02
CA ALA A 268 4.60 16.99 -7.57
C ALA A 268 5.22 15.64 -7.98
N ASN A 269 5.12 14.64 -7.10
CA ASN A 269 5.54 13.28 -7.40
C ASN A 269 4.56 12.64 -8.38
N LEU A 270 5.07 12.24 -9.54
CA LEU A 270 4.29 11.59 -10.59
C LEU A 270 4.39 10.07 -10.45
N PHE A 271 3.26 9.42 -10.20
CA PHE A 271 3.15 7.96 -10.12
C PHE A 271 2.34 7.41 -11.29
N HIS A 272 2.86 6.32 -11.85
CA HIS A 272 2.17 5.52 -12.84
C HIS A 272 1.20 4.56 -12.14
N VAL A 273 -0.08 4.64 -12.48
CA VAL A 273 -1.12 3.76 -11.95
C VAL A 273 -1.85 3.12 -13.14
N PRO A 274 -1.54 1.84 -13.47
CA PRO A 274 -2.21 1.11 -14.54
C PRO A 274 -3.72 0.96 -14.36
N GLU A 275 -4.20 0.96 -13.11
CA GLU A 275 -5.60 0.74 -12.75
C GLU A 275 -6.50 1.95 -13.01
N LEU A 276 -5.91 3.13 -13.31
CA LEU A 276 -6.67 4.31 -13.71
C LEU A 276 -7.35 4.10 -15.06
N LYS A 277 -8.56 4.66 -15.20
CA LYS A 277 -9.21 4.77 -16.51
C LYS A 277 -8.27 5.47 -17.48
N GLU A 278 -8.20 4.97 -18.72
CA GLU A 278 -7.40 5.56 -19.78
C GLU A 278 -7.61 7.07 -19.87
N LYS A 279 -6.54 7.81 -20.18
CA LYS A 279 -6.56 9.26 -20.38
C LYS A 279 -7.00 10.07 -19.15
N THR A 280 -6.80 9.52 -17.96
CA THR A 280 -7.12 10.17 -16.68
C THR A 280 -5.85 10.56 -15.95
N LEU A 281 -5.86 11.77 -15.40
CA LEU A 281 -4.86 12.32 -14.50
C LEU A 281 -5.55 12.79 -13.22
N LEU A 282 -5.00 12.41 -12.07
CA LEU A 282 -5.47 12.87 -10.76
C LEU A 282 -4.39 13.73 -10.14
N GLY A 283 -4.74 14.96 -9.78
CA GLY A 283 -3.94 15.82 -8.91
C GLY A 283 -4.52 15.77 -7.50
N LEU A 284 -3.67 15.49 -6.51
CA LEU A 284 -4.10 15.42 -5.11
C LEU A 284 -3.06 16.02 -4.15
N ASP A 285 -3.57 16.45 -3.00
CA ASP A 285 -2.77 16.77 -1.82
C ASP A 285 -2.77 15.58 -0.86
N LYS A 286 -1.65 14.84 -0.80
CA LYS A 286 -1.49 13.67 0.06
C LYS A 286 -1.79 13.93 1.53
N ASN A 287 -1.62 15.16 2.03
CA ASN A 287 -1.79 15.46 3.45
C ASN A 287 -3.27 15.59 3.85
N CYS A 288 -4.15 15.78 2.86
CA CYS A 288 -5.54 16.20 3.07
C CYS A 288 -6.55 15.38 2.25
N ALA A 289 -6.11 14.61 1.24
CA ALA A 289 -7.03 14.01 0.28
C ALA A 289 -7.74 12.75 0.82
N LEU A 290 -7.01 11.83 1.44
CA LEU A 290 -7.50 10.47 1.64
C LEU A 290 -7.06 9.88 2.98
N GLU A 291 -7.97 9.20 3.67
CA GLU A 291 -7.70 8.34 4.82
C GLU A 291 -7.77 6.88 4.36
N MET A 292 -6.82 6.06 4.83
CA MET A 292 -6.87 4.60 4.68
C MET A 292 -7.29 4.00 6.01
N VAL A 293 -8.31 3.15 5.97
CA VAL A 293 -8.84 2.44 7.13
C VAL A 293 -8.49 0.97 6.96
N GLN A 294 -7.69 0.42 7.86
CA GLN A 294 -7.20 -0.96 7.77
C GLN A 294 -7.73 -1.79 8.94
N ALA A 295 -8.26 -2.97 8.64
CA ALA A 295 -8.75 -3.92 9.64
C ALA A 295 -7.75 -5.08 9.78
N GLY A 296 -6.82 -4.92 10.73
CA GLY A 296 -5.72 -5.86 10.96
C GLY A 296 -4.63 -5.81 9.87
N ASP A 297 -3.55 -6.55 10.10
CA ASP A 297 -2.47 -6.66 9.12
C ASP A 297 -2.79 -7.67 8.01
N VAL A 298 -1.80 -7.96 7.17
CA VAL A 298 -1.87 -9.04 6.19
C VAL A 298 -2.08 -10.38 6.91
N ALA A 299 -3.25 -10.98 6.73
CA ALA A 299 -3.57 -12.29 7.28
C ALA A 299 -3.15 -13.38 6.30
N VAL A 300 -2.36 -14.35 6.78
CA VAL A 300 -1.97 -15.54 6.02
C VAL A 300 -2.52 -16.78 6.72
N ASP A 301 -3.61 -17.31 6.16
CA ASP A 301 -4.21 -18.55 6.63
C ASP A 301 -3.59 -19.71 5.86
N TYR A 302 -2.81 -20.54 6.57
CA TYR A 302 -2.19 -21.74 6.00
C TYR A 302 -2.92 -22.99 6.49
N ASP A 303 -3.42 -23.77 5.54
CA ASP A 303 -4.03 -25.06 5.80
C ASP A 303 -3.40 -26.16 4.93
N LYS A 304 -3.18 -27.33 5.54
CA LYS A 304 -2.72 -28.53 4.85
C LYS A 304 -3.91 -29.46 4.71
N LEU A 305 -4.49 -29.51 3.51
CA LEU A 305 -5.55 -30.46 3.21
C LEU A 305 -4.94 -31.85 3.02
N ILE A 306 -5.01 -32.65 4.09
CA ILE A 306 -4.47 -34.01 4.14
C ILE A 306 -5.10 -34.88 3.04
N ASP A 307 -6.41 -34.79 2.83
CA ASP A 307 -7.15 -35.66 1.88
C ASP A 307 -6.79 -35.44 0.42
N ARG A 308 -6.31 -34.24 0.06
CA ARG A 308 -6.01 -33.88 -1.34
C ARG A 308 -4.53 -33.65 -1.61
N GLN A 309 -3.67 -33.82 -0.59
CA GLN A 309 -2.24 -33.46 -0.65
C GLN A 309 -2.00 -32.03 -1.20
N LEU A 310 -2.93 -31.12 -0.91
CA LEU A 310 -2.88 -29.73 -1.34
C LEU A 310 -2.42 -28.85 -0.19
N GLU A 311 -1.47 -27.97 -0.49
CA GLU A 311 -1.16 -26.85 0.38
C GLU A 311 -1.98 -25.65 -0.06
N ARG A 312 -2.64 -25.03 0.93
CA ARG A 312 -3.50 -23.87 0.73
C ARG A 312 -3.01 -22.75 1.62
N ALA A 313 -2.59 -21.66 1.01
CA ALA A 313 -2.29 -20.42 1.73
C ALA A 313 -3.21 -19.32 1.20
N ALA A 314 -4.13 -18.84 2.02
CA ALA A 314 -4.94 -17.68 1.70
C ALA A 314 -4.26 -16.44 2.29
N ILE A 315 -3.86 -15.52 1.43
CA ILE A 315 -3.30 -14.23 1.86
C ILE A 315 -4.38 -13.18 1.65
N THR A 316 -4.76 -12.46 2.70
CA THR A 316 -5.84 -11.47 2.65
C THR A 316 -5.49 -10.21 3.41
N VAL A 317 -5.98 -9.08 2.90
CA VAL A 317 -5.89 -7.74 3.48
C VAL A 317 -7.26 -7.13 3.42
N THR A 318 -7.68 -6.48 4.50
CA THR A 318 -8.97 -5.78 4.57
C THR A 318 -8.70 -4.30 4.76
N ALA A 319 -9.05 -3.50 3.76
CA ALA A 319 -8.89 -2.05 3.82
C ALA A 319 -10.07 -1.34 3.16
N GLY A 320 -10.32 -0.11 3.60
CA GLY A 320 -11.23 0.84 2.97
C GLY A 320 -10.59 2.21 2.90
N PHE A 321 -11.18 3.09 2.10
CA PHE A 321 -10.67 4.44 1.90
C PHE A 321 -11.81 5.45 2.05
N ALA A 322 -11.48 6.61 2.61
CA ALA A 322 -12.44 7.70 2.80
C ALA A 322 -11.79 9.03 2.41
N LYS A 323 -12.57 9.96 1.86
CA LYS A 323 -12.05 11.29 1.52
C LYS A 323 -12.24 12.23 2.70
N ILE A 324 -11.15 12.86 3.12
CA ILE A 324 -11.15 13.81 4.24
C ILE A 324 -11.66 15.17 3.75
N PHE A 325 -11.03 15.71 2.70
CA PHE A 325 -11.42 16.96 2.06
C PHE A 325 -11.69 16.73 0.57
N THR A 326 -12.90 17.05 0.12
CA THR A 326 -13.34 16.87 -1.27
C THR A 326 -12.56 17.75 -2.25
N ASP A 327 -12.19 18.94 -1.81
CA ASP A 327 -11.50 19.97 -2.60
C ASP A 327 -10.01 19.66 -2.83
N ALA A 328 -9.43 18.74 -2.05
CA ALA A 328 -8.02 18.38 -2.09
C ALA A 328 -7.67 17.39 -3.23
N CYS A 329 -8.65 16.98 -4.04
CA CYS A 329 -8.46 16.11 -5.19
C CYS A 329 -9.21 16.63 -6.42
N ARG A 330 -8.50 16.72 -7.55
CA ARG A 330 -9.05 17.12 -8.84
C ARG A 330 -8.67 16.08 -9.90
N ALA A 331 -9.62 15.78 -10.77
CA ALA A 331 -9.42 14.88 -11.90
C ALA A 331 -9.36 15.68 -13.19
N VAL A 332 -8.48 15.28 -14.10
CA VAL A 332 -8.42 15.77 -15.47
C VAL A 332 -8.55 14.57 -16.38
N THR A 333 -9.57 14.59 -17.24
CA THR A 333 -9.78 13.57 -18.26
C THR A 333 -9.71 14.23 -19.63
N TYR A 334 -9.23 13.53 -20.64
CA TYR A 334 -9.35 14.04 -22.01
C TYR A 334 -9.97 13.02 -22.94
N THR A 335 -10.87 13.50 -23.79
CA THR A 335 -11.48 12.73 -24.86
C THR A 335 -10.90 13.22 -26.17
N VAL A 336 -10.07 12.39 -26.82
CA VAL A 336 -9.74 12.62 -28.23
C VAL A 336 -10.97 12.20 -29.01
N SER A 337 -11.68 13.16 -29.63
CA SER A 337 -12.67 12.85 -30.65
C SER A 337 -11.93 12.12 -31.77
N GLN A 338 -12.10 10.81 -31.88
CA GLN A 338 -11.70 10.13 -33.09
C GLN A 338 -12.59 10.69 -34.20
N GLY A 339 -11.97 11.44 -35.12
CA GLY A 339 -12.61 11.77 -36.38
C GLY A 339 -13.00 10.46 -37.04
N THR A 340 -14.28 10.28 -37.28
CA THR A 340 -14.78 9.35 -38.29
C THR A 340 -14.18 9.80 -39.62
N ASP A 341 -13.12 9.12 -40.04
CA ASP A 341 -12.77 8.96 -41.45
C ASP A 341 -13.58 7.79 -42.04
#